data_AF-A0A8T3TJC3-F1
#
_entry.id   AF-A0A8T3TJC3-F1
#
_cell.length_a   1.000
_cell.length_b   1.000
_cell.length_c   1.000
_cell.angle_alpha   90.00
_cell.angle_beta   90.00
_cell.angle_gamma   90.00
#
_symmetry.space_group_name_H-M   'P 1'
#
loop_
_entity.id
_entity.type
_entity.pdbx_description
1 polymer ?
#
loop_
_entity_poly.entity_id
_entity_poly.type
_entity_poly.pdbx_seq_one_letter_code
_entity_poly.pdbx_strand_id
1 'polypeptide(L)'
;MGLAEPPVHELGPGQDVAAAAEPSSRSELHRVLGLTDHELDDIRTRLGRDPNALELAMFSVMWSEHCSYKSSRSLLRTLPTTGEGVVAGPGENAGVVRIDDDLAVAFKLESHNHPSAVEPYQGAATGVGGILRDIFTMGARPIAILDALKFGDPADVRTRHLVRGVVRGVGSYGNCVGVPTVGGELVFHPSYAANPLVNVMAVGLLDERDLTRAAAPGPGNLAVLFGSTTGRDGIGGASVLASAAFGIADADGAKRPTVQVGDPFAEKLLIEASLELIRERLVEGLQDLGAAGITCATAETAD
;
A
#
# COMPACT_ATOMS: atom_id res chain seq x y z
N MET A 1 -51.53 -18.17 26.02
CA MET A 1 -51.19 -17.73 24.64
C MET A 1 -49.68 -17.68 24.57
N GLY A 2 -49.06 -18.79 24.18
CA GLY A 2 -47.62 -18.89 23.97
C GLY A 2 -47.30 -18.35 22.58
N LEU A 3 -46.40 -17.39 22.49
CA LEU A 3 -45.89 -16.87 21.23
C LEU A 3 -44.80 -17.83 20.74
N ALA A 4 -45.03 -18.40 19.55
CA ALA A 4 -44.12 -19.33 18.89
C ALA A 4 -42.85 -18.61 18.40
N GLU A 5 -41.70 -19.24 18.60
CA GLU A 5 -40.41 -18.81 18.05
C GLU A 5 -40.38 -18.94 16.52
N PRO A 6 -39.69 -18.05 15.79
CA PRO A 6 -39.54 -18.16 14.35
C PRO A 6 -38.56 -19.29 13.98
N PRO A 7 -38.69 -19.91 12.79
CA PRO A 7 -37.85 -21.05 12.42
C PRO A 7 -36.41 -20.59 12.14
N VAL A 8 -35.46 -21.34 12.71
CA VAL A 8 -34.04 -21.24 12.42
C VAL A 8 -33.81 -21.83 11.03
N HIS A 9 -33.35 -21.01 10.08
CA HIS A 9 -32.97 -21.49 8.76
C HIS A 9 -31.55 -22.07 8.88
N GLU A 10 -31.43 -23.40 8.92
CA GLU A 10 -30.13 -24.07 8.76
C GLU A 10 -29.57 -23.73 7.38
N LEU A 11 -28.45 -23.01 7.35
CA LEU A 11 -27.65 -22.81 6.16
C LEU A 11 -26.93 -24.14 5.88
N GLY A 12 -27.38 -24.86 4.85
CA GLY A 12 -26.68 -26.05 4.35
C GLY A 12 -25.23 -25.74 3.96
N PRO A 13 -24.36 -26.76 3.91
CA PRO A 13 -22.94 -26.57 3.66
C PRO A 13 -22.76 -25.84 2.32
N GLY A 14 -22.17 -24.64 2.41
CA GLY A 14 -21.81 -23.83 1.25
C GLY A 14 -20.98 -24.68 0.30
N GLN A 15 -21.37 -24.71 -0.96
CA GLN A 15 -20.61 -25.35 -2.01
C GLN A 15 -19.22 -24.71 -2.05
N ASP A 16 -18.24 -25.50 -1.65
CA ASP A 16 -16.82 -25.23 -1.77
C ASP A 16 -16.51 -24.80 -3.20
N VAL A 17 -16.15 -23.54 -3.39
CA VAL A 17 -15.58 -23.05 -4.66
C VAL A 17 -14.17 -23.62 -4.87
N ALA A 18 -13.71 -24.53 -4.00
CA ALA A 18 -12.43 -25.23 -4.07
C ALA A 18 -12.49 -26.60 -4.79
N ALA A 19 -13.64 -27.04 -5.30
CA ALA A 19 -13.80 -28.37 -5.88
C ALA A 19 -14.30 -28.37 -7.34
N ALA A 20 -13.55 -27.74 -8.25
CA ALA A 20 -13.60 -28.06 -9.69
C ALA A 20 -12.42 -27.39 -10.43
N ALA A 21 -11.20 -27.90 -10.23
CA ALA A 21 -10.12 -27.64 -11.16
C ALA A 21 -9.31 -28.92 -11.31
N GLU A 22 -9.35 -29.51 -12.50
CA GLU A 22 -8.59 -30.70 -12.85
C GLU A 22 -7.07 -30.50 -12.63
N PRO A 23 -6.27 -31.58 -12.45
CA PRO A 23 -4.84 -31.51 -12.16
C PRO A 23 -4.01 -30.70 -13.17
N SER A 24 -4.51 -30.47 -14.38
CA SER A 24 -3.85 -29.67 -15.42
C SER A 24 -3.87 -28.15 -15.16
N SER A 25 -4.73 -27.67 -14.27
CA SER A 25 -4.86 -26.23 -13.97
C SER A 25 -3.82 -25.71 -12.97
N ARG A 26 -3.25 -26.59 -12.13
CA ARG A 26 -2.25 -26.21 -11.13
C ARG A 26 -0.86 -25.97 -11.73
N SER A 27 -0.53 -26.60 -12.87
CA SER A 27 0.83 -26.54 -13.43
C SER A 27 1.23 -25.18 -13.98
N GLU A 28 0.30 -24.23 -14.09
CA GLU A 28 0.57 -22.88 -14.62
C GLU A 28 0.07 -21.75 -13.69
N LEU A 29 -0.36 -22.06 -12.47
CA LEU A 29 -0.88 -21.05 -11.53
C LEU A 29 0.16 -19.97 -11.22
N HIS A 30 1.45 -20.32 -11.15
CA HIS A 30 2.53 -19.37 -10.89
C HIS A 30 2.60 -18.31 -12.00
N ARG A 31 2.46 -18.71 -13.27
CA ARG A 31 2.45 -17.78 -14.42
C ARG A 31 1.24 -16.86 -14.38
N VAL A 32 0.06 -17.38 -14.03
CA VAL A 32 -1.16 -16.57 -13.85
C VAL A 32 -0.96 -15.53 -12.74
N LEU A 33 -0.22 -15.89 -11.70
CA LEU A 33 0.16 -15.01 -10.59
C LEU A 33 1.37 -14.11 -10.92
N GLY A 34 1.90 -14.13 -12.13
CA GLY A 34 3.01 -13.26 -12.56
C GLY A 34 4.41 -13.73 -12.12
N LEU A 35 4.54 -14.96 -11.62
CA LEU A 35 5.83 -15.59 -11.34
C LEU A 35 6.39 -16.28 -12.60
N THR A 36 7.70 -16.23 -12.75
CA THR A 36 8.45 -16.97 -13.76
C THR A 36 8.64 -18.43 -13.36
N ASP A 37 8.95 -19.31 -14.33
CA ASP A 37 9.27 -20.71 -14.05
C ASP A 37 10.49 -20.84 -13.11
N HIS A 38 11.48 -19.96 -13.29
CA HIS A 38 12.65 -19.90 -12.40
C HIS A 38 12.27 -19.53 -10.97
N GLU A 39 11.40 -18.52 -10.78
CA GLU A 39 10.93 -18.14 -9.45
C GLU A 39 10.14 -19.29 -8.78
N LEU A 40 9.38 -20.09 -9.54
CA LEU A 40 8.71 -21.28 -8.99
C LEU A 40 9.72 -22.34 -8.50
N ASP A 41 10.75 -22.63 -9.28
CA ASP A 41 11.78 -23.60 -8.88
C ASP A 41 12.59 -23.12 -7.66
N ASP A 42 12.81 -21.81 -7.57
CA ASP A 42 13.40 -21.14 -6.42
C ASP A 42 12.54 -21.27 -5.14
N ILE A 43 11.21 -21.14 -5.28
CA ILE A 43 10.24 -21.31 -4.18
C ILE A 43 10.25 -22.76 -3.70
N ARG A 44 10.19 -23.72 -4.62
CA ARG A 44 10.25 -25.17 -4.30
C ARG A 44 11.51 -25.52 -3.53
N THR A 45 12.64 -24.97 -3.97
CA THR A 45 13.93 -25.19 -3.32
C THR A 45 13.94 -24.65 -1.89
N ARG A 46 13.39 -23.45 -1.66
CA ARG A 46 13.32 -22.83 -0.32
C ARG A 46 12.38 -23.55 0.63
N LEU A 47 11.25 -24.06 0.12
CA LEU A 47 10.27 -24.79 0.92
C LEU A 47 10.65 -26.27 1.13
N GLY A 48 11.52 -26.83 0.28
CA GLY A 48 11.81 -28.26 0.25
C GLY A 48 10.64 -29.13 -0.24
N ARG A 49 9.60 -28.51 -0.83
CA ARG A 49 8.37 -29.13 -1.35
C ARG A 49 7.65 -28.20 -2.33
N ASP A 50 6.63 -28.71 -3.01
CA ASP A 50 5.74 -27.86 -3.79
C ASP A 50 4.96 -26.88 -2.88
N PRO A 51 4.85 -25.60 -3.28
CA PRO A 51 3.99 -24.64 -2.59
C PRO A 51 2.51 -24.97 -2.81
N ASN A 52 1.68 -24.73 -1.80
CA ASN A 52 0.23 -24.71 -2.00
C ASN A 52 -0.21 -23.40 -2.69
N ALA A 53 -1.48 -23.30 -3.09
CA ALA A 53 -1.99 -22.14 -3.83
C ALA A 53 -1.88 -20.82 -3.04
N LEU A 54 -2.07 -20.85 -1.71
CA LEU A 54 -1.95 -19.67 -0.86
C LEU A 54 -0.49 -19.22 -0.75
N GLU A 55 0.42 -20.16 -0.48
CA GLU A 55 1.87 -19.87 -0.42
C GLU A 55 2.36 -19.29 -1.75
N LEU A 56 1.92 -19.86 -2.87
CA LEU A 56 2.29 -19.35 -4.19
C LEU A 56 1.77 -17.94 -4.44
N ALA A 57 0.55 -17.62 -3.99
CA ALA A 57 0.01 -16.27 -4.05
C ALA A 57 0.78 -15.29 -3.14
N MET A 58 1.18 -15.72 -1.94
CA MET A 58 2.02 -14.94 -1.03
C MET A 58 3.40 -14.65 -1.66
N PHE A 59 4.06 -15.66 -2.22
CA PHE A 59 5.34 -15.45 -2.93
C PHE A 59 5.18 -14.54 -4.15
N SER A 60 4.12 -14.74 -4.95
CA SER A 60 3.82 -13.90 -6.12
C SER A 60 3.78 -12.42 -5.77
N VAL A 61 3.07 -12.06 -4.71
CA VAL A 61 2.94 -10.66 -4.33
C VAL A 61 4.22 -10.12 -3.72
N MET A 62 4.89 -10.88 -2.86
CA MET A 62 6.14 -10.46 -2.21
C MET A 62 7.32 -10.36 -3.19
N TRP A 63 7.37 -11.18 -4.24
CA TRP A 63 8.43 -11.19 -5.26
C TRP A 63 8.08 -10.37 -6.51
N SER A 64 6.95 -9.68 -6.50
CA SER A 64 6.62 -8.68 -7.52
C SER A 64 7.67 -7.57 -7.58
N GLU A 65 7.79 -6.88 -8.72
CA GLU A 65 8.71 -5.73 -8.82
C GLU A 65 8.34 -4.64 -7.80
N HIS A 66 7.04 -4.46 -7.57
CA HIS A 66 6.49 -3.47 -6.65
C HIS A 66 6.94 -3.67 -5.20
N CYS A 67 6.97 -4.91 -4.70
CA CYS A 67 7.37 -5.20 -3.32
C CYS A 67 8.88 -5.48 -3.19
N SER A 68 9.48 -6.19 -4.15
CA SER A 68 10.87 -6.68 -4.02
C SER A 68 11.93 -5.73 -4.56
N TYR A 69 11.54 -4.75 -5.39
CA TYR A 69 12.45 -3.85 -6.10
C TYR A 69 13.54 -4.61 -6.88
N LYS A 70 13.26 -5.83 -7.36
CA LYS A 70 14.29 -6.75 -7.87
C LYS A 70 15.14 -6.18 -9.01
N SER A 71 14.60 -5.27 -9.84
CA SER A 71 15.37 -4.59 -10.89
C SER A 71 16.16 -3.38 -10.40
N SER A 72 15.64 -2.65 -9.40
CA SER A 72 16.17 -1.35 -8.99
C SER A 72 17.04 -1.39 -7.72
N ARG A 73 16.85 -2.40 -6.86
CA ARG A 73 17.52 -2.54 -5.55
C ARG A 73 19.05 -2.49 -5.66
N SER A 74 19.63 -3.09 -6.70
CA SER A 74 21.09 -3.08 -6.91
C SER A 74 21.63 -1.68 -7.17
N LEU A 75 20.88 -0.85 -7.90
CA LEU A 75 21.24 0.53 -8.20
C LEU A 75 20.96 1.45 -7.00
N LEU A 76 19.82 1.29 -6.33
CA LEU A 76 19.45 2.09 -5.16
C LEU A 76 20.45 1.96 -4.01
N ARG A 77 21.09 0.79 -3.85
CA ARG A 77 22.18 0.56 -2.87
C ARG A 77 23.43 1.42 -3.10
N THR A 78 23.56 2.06 -4.26
CA THR A 78 24.70 2.94 -4.55
C THR A 78 24.49 4.36 -4.02
N LEU A 79 23.26 4.71 -3.60
CA LEU A 79 22.95 6.02 -3.05
C LEU A 79 23.50 6.16 -1.63
N PRO A 80 24.05 7.31 -1.24
CA PRO A 80 24.46 7.56 0.13
C PRO A 80 23.24 7.65 1.06
N THR A 81 23.27 6.90 2.16
CA THR A 81 22.17 6.80 3.13
C THR A 81 22.53 7.30 4.52
N THR A 82 23.77 7.75 4.73
CA THR A 82 24.26 8.27 6.01
C THR A 82 24.54 9.76 5.90
N GLY A 83 24.32 10.47 7.00
CA GLY A 83 24.56 11.91 7.09
C GLY A 83 24.29 12.40 8.51
N GLU A 84 24.81 13.58 8.83
CA GLU A 84 24.49 14.25 10.09
C GLU A 84 22.99 14.52 10.15
N GLY A 85 22.35 14.16 11.26
CA GLY A 85 20.91 14.31 11.47
C GLY A 85 20.04 13.21 10.85
N VAL A 86 20.58 12.22 10.12
CA VAL A 86 19.78 11.06 9.69
C VAL A 86 19.53 10.14 10.89
N VAL A 87 18.27 10.05 11.33
CA VAL A 87 17.84 9.23 12.47
C VAL A 87 17.34 7.86 12.00
N ALA A 88 16.58 7.84 10.90
CA ALA A 88 16.15 6.61 10.22
C ALA A 88 16.31 6.76 8.70
N GLY A 89 17.00 5.81 8.09
CA GLY A 89 17.24 5.75 6.65
C GLY A 89 16.36 4.71 5.94
N PRO A 90 16.69 4.32 4.69
CA PRO A 90 15.99 3.27 3.96
C PRO A 90 15.96 1.96 4.74
N GLY A 91 14.78 1.33 4.82
CA GLY A 91 14.53 0.09 5.57
C GLY A 91 13.38 0.21 6.57
N GLU A 92 12.99 1.42 6.93
CA GLU A 92 11.78 1.73 7.70
C GLU A 92 10.69 2.32 6.78
N ASN A 93 9.48 2.50 7.32
CA ASN A 93 8.34 3.01 6.54
C ASN A 93 8.54 4.42 6.02
N ALA A 94 9.33 5.27 6.69
CA ALA A 94 9.69 6.59 6.20
C ALA A 94 11.11 6.98 6.62
N GLY A 95 11.71 7.92 5.88
CA GLY A 95 12.97 8.52 6.28
C GLY A 95 12.75 9.53 7.40
N VAL A 96 13.64 9.57 8.39
CA VAL A 96 13.55 10.48 9.53
C VAL A 96 14.84 11.27 9.69
N VAL A 97 14.71 12.58 9.76
CA VAL A 97 15.82 13.51 9.98
C VAL A 97 15.57 14.39 11.20
N ARG A 98 16.60 14.56 12.04
CA ARG A 98 16.58 15.47 13.18
C ARG A 98 16.59 16.91 12.70
N ILE A 99 15.77 17.76 13.32
CA ILE A 99 15.70 19.19 13.04
C ILE A 99 16.08 20.07 14.24
N ASP A 100 16.01 19.50 15.45
CA ASP A 100 16.42 20.14 16.71
C ASP A 100 16.83 19.05 17.73
N ASP A 101 17.21 19.42 18.96
CA ASP A 101 17.69 18.48 19.99
C ASP A 101 16.69 17.33 20.29
N ASP A 102 15.40 17.66 20.37
CA ASP A 102 14.33 16.69 20.69
C ASP A 102 13.39 16.40 19.51
N LEU A 103 13.48 17.19 18.42
CA LEU A 103 12.52 17.14 17.32
C LEU A 103 13.13 16.53 16.05
N ALA A 104 12.31 15.70 15.40
CA ALA A 104 12.62 15.14 14.10
C ALA A 104 11.46 15.33 13.11
N VAL A 105 11.74 15.08 11.85
CA VAL A 105 10.78 15.11 10.74
C VAL A 105 10.83 13.77 10.03
N ALA A 106 9.69 13.10 9.95
CA ALA A 106 9.49 11.95 9.09
C ALA A 106 8.96 12.40 7.73
N PHE A 107 9.47 11.83 6.64
CA PHE A 107 8.98 12.10 5.30
C PHE A 107 9.15 10.89 4.37
N LYS A 108 8.21 10.74 3.44
CA LYS A 108 8.26 9.76 2.36
C LYS A 108 7.49 10.29 1.16
N LEU A 109 7.87 9.79 -0.02
CA LEU A 109 7.17 10.00 -1.28
C LEU A 109 6.79 8.63 -1.84
N GLU A 110 5.51 8.46 -2.19
CA GLU A 110 5.01 7.26 -2.87
C GLU A 110 4.36 7.58 -4.20
N SER A 111 4.14 6.56 -5.02
CA SER A 111 3.47 6.69 -6.32
C SER A 111 2.24 5.81 -6.38
N HIS A 112 1.15 6.33 -6.96
CA HIS A 112 -0.10 5.61 -7.13
C HIS A 112 -0.60 5.70 -8.59
N ASN A 113 0.34 5.53 -9.53
CA ASN A 113 0.20 5.81 -10.95
C ASN A 113 -0.90 4.98 -11.63
N HIS A 114 -0.76 3.65 -11.60
CA HIS A 114 -1.66 2.75 -12.34
C HIS A 114 -3.12 2.86 -11.85
N PRO A 115 -3.42 2.84 -10.54
CA PRO A 115 -4.79 3.01 -10.08
C PRO A 115 -5.35 4.40 -10.42
N SER A 116 -4.53 5.46 -10.34
CA SER A 116 -4.95 6.81 -10.74
C SER A 116 -5.21 6.96 -12.24
N ALA A 117 -4.58 6.14 -13.07
CA ALA A 117 -4.87 6.09 -14.51
C ALA A 117 -6.21 5.41 -14.82
N VAL A 118 -6.64 4.47 -13.97
CA VAL A 118 -7.88 3.69 -14.11
C VAL A 118 -9.08 4.42 -13.49
N GLU A 119 -8.94 4.88 -12.25
CA GLU A 119 -9.93 5.67 -11.51
C GLU A 119 -9.18 6.80 -10.77
N PRO A 120 -9.22 8.04 -11.29
CA PRO A 120 -8.31 9.09 -10.84
C PRO A 120 -8.62 9.65 -9.45
N TYR A 121 -9.87 9.59 -8.99
CA TYR A 121 -10.22 10.14 -7.68
C TYR A 121 -9.75 9.20 -6.56
N GLN A 122 -10.19 7.96 -6.60
CA GLN A 122 -9.88 6.94 -5.62
C GLN A 122 -8.42 6.54 -5.70
N GLY A 123 -7.85 6.38 -6.89
CA GLY A 123 -6.43 6.07 -7.03
C GLY A 123 -5.51 7.11 -6.38
N ALA A 124 -5.85 8.39 -6.49
CA ALA A 124 -5.10 9.45 -5.83
C ALA A 124 -5.39 9.53 -4.32
N ALA A 125 -6.66 9.37 -3.94
CA ALA A 125 -7.09 9.41 -2.54
C ALA A 125 -6.45 8.28 -1.70
N THR A 126 -6.40 7.05 -2.21
CA THR A 126 -5.73 5.94 -1.52
C THR A 126 -4.22 6.11 -1.47
N GLY A 127 -3.63 6.79 -2.46
CA GLY A 127 -2.23 7.22 -2.42
C GLY A 127 -1.93 8.20 -1.29
N VAL A 128 -2.83 9.16 -1.03
CA VAL A 128 -2.71 10.02 0.16
C VAL A 128 -2.85 9.20 1.44
N GLY A 129 -3.80 8.28 1.52
CA GLY A 129 -3.98 7.49 2.73
C GLY A 129 -2.77 6.60 3.05
N GLY A 130 -2.22 5.92 2.04
CA GLY A 130 -0.99 5.12 2.17
C GLY A 130 0.17 5.93 2.73
N ILE A 131 0.47 7.07 2.09
CA ILE A 131 1.61 7.89 2.53
C ILE A 131 1.40 8.51 3.92
N LEU A 132 0.16 8.76 4.35
CA LEU A 132 -0.11 9.20 5.71
C LEU A 132 0.17 8.08 6.72
N ARG A 133 -0.18 6.82 6.40
CA ARG A 133 0.14 5.64 7.24
C ARG A 133 1.63 5.44 7.41
N ASP A 134 2.41 5.57 6.34
CA ASP A 134 3.86 5.52 6.44
C ASP A 134 4.43 6.51 7.46
N ILE A 135 3.85 7.72 7.52
CA ILE A 135 4.32 8.77 8.43
C ILE A 135 3.91 8.50 9.87
N PHE A 136 2.63 8.20 10.14
CA PHE A 136 2.18 8.06 11.52
C PHE A 136 2.61 6.75 12.17
N THR A 137 2.91 5.71 11.38
CA THR A 137 3.48 4.47 11.92
C THR A 137 4.89 4.65 12.47
N MET A 138 5.62 5.66 11.98
CA MET A 138 6.91 6.08 12.54
C MET A 138 6.78 6.88 13.86
N GLY A 139 5.57 7.14 14.35
CA GLY A 139 5.31 8.02 15.50
C GLY A 139 5.21 9.50 15.15
N ALA A 140 5.24 9.85 13.86
CA ALA A 140 5.16 11.23 13.41
C ALA A 140 3.73 11.68 13.11
N ARG A 141 3.32 12.82 13.67
CA ARG A 141 2.04 13.43 13.32
C ARG A 141 2.14 14.02 11.93
N PRO A 142 1.33 13.59 10.93
CA PRO A 142 1.34 14.21 9.62
C PRO A 142 0.92 15.69 9.72
N ILE A 143 1.71 16.58 9.11
CA ILE A 143 1.49 18.03 9.15
C ILE A 143 1.34 18.65 7.75
N ALA A 144 1.81 17.96 6.71
CA ALA A 144 1.75 18.46 5.34
C ALA A 144 1.75 17.32 4.32
N ILE A 145 1.07 17.56 3.21
CA ILE A 145 1.10 16.76 1.99
C ILE A 145 1.69 17.61 0.86
N LEU A 146 2.45 16.98 -0.04
CA LEU A 146 2.84 17.56 -1.31
C LEU A 146 2.53 16.60 -2.45
N ASP A 147 2.19 17.09 -3.63
CA ASP A 147 1.88 16.26 -4.79
C ASP A 147 2.79 16.56 -5.99
N ALA A 148 3.40 15.54 -6.57
CA ALA A 148 4.21 15.64 -7.79
C ALA A 148 3.48 14.93 -8.93
N LEU A 149 2.76 15.73 -9.72
CA LEU A 149 1.80 15.27 -10.72
C LEU A 149 2.30 15.51 -12.14
N LYS A 150 2.23 14.49 -12.99
CA LYS A 150 2.67 14.56 -14.38
C LYS A 150 1.61 13.98 -15.32
N PHE A 151 1.14 14.77 -16.28
CA PHE A 151 0.05 14.41 -17.17
C PHE A 151 0.36 14.71 -18.65
N GLY A 152 -0.50 14.23 -19.56
CA GLY A 152 -0.42 14.45 -21.00
C GLY A 152 -0.72 15.89 -21.44
N ASP A 153 -1.30 16.07 -22.63
CA ASP A 153 -1.67 17.40 -23.13
C ASP A 153 -2.90 17.96 -22.37
N PRO A 154 -2.85 19.15 -21.75
CA PRO A 154 -4.00 19.74 -21.04
C PRO A 154 -5.20 20.05 -21.96
N ALA A 155 -5.00 20.15 -23.28
CA ALA A 155 -6.06 20.28 -24.26
C ALA A 155 -6.82 18.97 -24.53
N ASP A 156 -6.29 17.83 -24.09
CA ASP A 156 -6.95 16.53 -24.23
C ASP A 156 -8.05 16.30 -23.16
N VAL A 157 -9.15 15.66 -23.57
CA VAL A 157 -10.32 15.41 -22.72
C VAL A 157 -9.99 14.42 -21.59
N ARG A 158 -9.24 13.36 -21.90
CA ARG A 158 -8.84 12.35 -20.91
C ARG A 158 -7.88 12.97 -19.90
N THR A 159 -6.92 13.77 -20.36
CA THR A 159 -6.00 14.48 -19.47
C THR A 159 -6.75 15.38 -18.49
N ARG A 160 -7.70 16.20 -18.96
CA ARG A 160 -8.53 17.03 -18.05
C ARG A 160 -9.33 16.20 -17.04
N HIS A 161 -9.84 15.04 -17.45
CA HIS A 161 -10.54 14.12 -16.55
C HIS A 161 -9.60 13.58 -15.45
N LEU A 162 -8.40 13.14 -15.82
CA LEU A 162 -7.38 12.66 -14.88
C LEU A 162 -6.97 13.77 -13.91
N VAL A 163 -6.62 14.96 -14.39
CA VAL A 163 -6.25 16.09 -13.53
C VAL A 163 -7.36 16.41 -12.53
N ARG A 164 -8.62 16.53 -12.99
CA ARG A 164 -9.75 16.81 -12.11
C ARG A 164 -9.95 15.73 -11.05
N GLY A 165 -9.86 14.46 -11.44
CA GLY A 165 -10.03 13.34 -10.51
C GLY A 165 -8.91 13.31 -9.47
N VAL A 166 -7.65 13.37 -9.91
CA VAL A 166 -6.47 13.26 -9.04
C VAL A 166 -6.41 14.41 -8.05
N VAL A 167 -6.50 15.66 -8.51
CA VAL A 167 -6.44 16.84 -7.61
C VAL A 167 -7.58 16.80 -6.59
N ARG A 168 -8.78 16.38 -7.02
CA ARG A 168 -9.91 16.23 -6.11
C ARG A 168 -9.70 15.07 -5.13
N GLY A 169 -9.12 13.95 -5.56
CA GLY A 169 -8.80 12.80 -4.72
C GLY A 169 -7.79 13.17 -3.63
N VAL A 170 -6.66 13.77 -4.03
CA VAL A 170 -5.62 14.26 -3.11
C VAL A 170 -6.21 15.23 -2.10
N GLY A 171 -6.86 16.30 -2.60
CA GLY A 171 -7.43 17.33 -1.75
C GLY A 171 -8.54 16.81 -0.83
N SER A 172 -9.43 15.92 -1.31
CA SER A 172 -10.53 15.43 -0.49
C SER A 172 -10.04 14.56 0.66
N TYR A 173 -9.07 13.67 0.41
CA TYR A 173 -8.53 12.80 1.46
C TYR A 173 -7.80 13.63 2.53
N GLY A 174 -6.87 14.50 2.12
CA GLY A 174 -6.15 15.39 3.04
C GLY A 174 -7.08 16.31 3.84
N ASN A 175 -8.09 16.91 3.19
CA ASN A 175 -9.07 17.76 3.87
C ASN A 175 -9.92 17.00 4.90
N CYS A 176 -10.31 15.76 4.61
CA CYS A 176 -11.08 14.92 5.55
C CYS A 176 -10.24 14.53 6.77
N VAL A 177 -8.97 14.18 6.58
CA VAL A 177 -8.06 13.85 7.69
C VAL A 177 -7.63 15.10 8.47
N GLY A 178 -7.63 16.27 7.81
CA GLY A 178 -7.15 17.54 8.37
C GLY A 178 -5.65 17.76 8.20
N VAL A 179 -5.06 17.24 7.12
CA VAL A 179 -3.65 17.44 6.75
C VAL A 179 -3.62 18.25 5.44
N PRO A 180 -3.04 19.46 5.43
CA PRO A 180 -3.08 20.33 4.26
C PRO A 180 -2.11 19.86 3.17
N THR A 181 -2.55 19.93 1.91
CA THR A 181 -1.64 19.94 0.76
C THR A 181 -1.02 21.33 0.63
N VAL A 182 0.27 21.47 0.95
CA VAL A 182 0.95 22.78 1.08
C VAL A 182 1.68 23.22 -0.19
N GLY A 183 1.86 22.33 -1.15
CA GLY A 183 2.56 22.61 -2.40
C GLY A 183 2.76 21.35 -3.22
N GLY A 184 3.49 21.47 -4.32
CA GLY A 184 3.69 20.36 -5.24
C GLY A 184 4.38 20.76 -6.54
N GLU A 185 4.41 19.83 -7.48
CA GLU A 185 4.89 19.99 -8.83
C GLU A 185 3.80 19.54 -9.81
N LEU A 186 3.51 20.34 -10.84
CA LEU A 186 2.60 19.97 -11.92
C LEU A 186 3.30 20.11 -13.27
N VAL A 187 3.43 19.01 -14.02
CA VAL A 187 4.05 18.98 -15.34
C VAL A 187 3.08 18.41 -16.36
N PHE A 188 3.01 19.04 -17.54
CA PHE A 188 2.33 18.52 -18.71
C PHE A 188 3.35 18.19 -19.79
N HIS A 189 3.37 16.94 -20.27
CA HIS A 189 4.23 16.50 -21.36
C HIS A 189 3.61 15.32 -22.12
N PRO A 190 3.69 15.26 -23.47
CA PRO A 190 3.07 14.21 -24.27
C PRO A 190 3.44 12.78 -23.85
N SER A 191 4.64 12.57 -23.31
CA SER A 191 5.10 11.24 -22.82
C SER A 191 4.24 10.66 -21.69
N TYR A 192 3.47 11.50 -20.98
CA TYR A 192 2.59 11.07 -19.88
C TYR A 192 1.13 10.87 -20.33
N ALA A 193 0.84 10.95 -21.63
CA ALA A 193 -0.53 10.79 -22.15
C ALA A 193 -1.10 9.39 -21.91
N ALA A 194 -0.26 8.36 -22.02
CA ALA A 194 -0.66 6.99 -21.71
C ALA A 194 -0.64 6.73 -20.19
N ASN A 195 0.44 7.14 -19.53
CA ASN A 195 0.74 6.78 -18.14
C ASN A 195 0.98 8.06 -17.33
N PRO A 196 -0.03 8.57 -16.60
CA PRO A 196 0.18 9.69 -15.70
C PRO A 196 1.07 9.27 -14.53
N LEU A 197 1.82 10.22 -13.98
CA LEU A 197 2.52 10.03 -12.71
C LEU A 197 1.78 10.80 -11.62
N VAL A 198 1.43 10.09 -10.56
CA VAL A 198 0.73 10.61 -9.40
C VAL A 198 1.54 10.20 -8.19
N ASN A 199 2.44 11.09 -7.79
CA ASN A 199 3.26 10.90 -6.61
C ASN A 199 2.78 11.82 -5.50
N VAL A 200 2.70 11.29 -4.28
CA VAL A 200 2.29 12.05 -3.09
C VAL A 200 3.37 11.89 -2.02
N MET A 201 3.76 13.01 -1.44
CA MET A 201 4.67 13.09 -0.31
C MET A 201 3.86 13.45 0.93
N ALA A 202 4.23 12.90 2.08
CA ALA A 202 3.79 13.42 3.36
C ALA A 202 4.99 13.76 4.24
N VAL A 203 4.78 14.74 5.11
CA VAL A 203 5.73 15.21 6.11
C VAL A 203 5.04 15.15 7.47
N GLY A 204 5.71 14.57 8.46
CA GLY A 204 5.25 14.53 9.83
C GLY A 204 6.30 15.00 10.82
N LEU A 205 5.84 15.49 11.96
CA LEU A 205 6.67 15.95 13.07
C LEU A 205 6.56 14.95 14.24
N LEU A 206 7.68 14.64 14.88
CA LEU A 206 7.72 13.83 16.09
C LEU A 206 8.76 14.36 17.08
N ASP A 207 8.52 14.10 18.36
CA ASP A 207 9.61 14.02 19.34
C ASP A 207 10.44 12.77 18.99
N GLU A 208 11.76 12.90 18.89
CA GLU A 208 12.64 11.81 18.46
C GLU A 208 12.51 10.57 19.36
N ARG A 209 12.23 10.77 20.65
CA ARG A 209 12.01 9.68 21.61
C ARG A 209 10.80 8.80 21.26
N ASP A 210 9.83 9.33 20.52
CA ASP A 210 8.58 8.66 20.14
C ASP A 210 8.70 7.98 18.76
N LEU A 211 9.90 8.05 18.14
CA LEU A 211 10.22 7.27 16.95
C LEU A 211 9.91 5.79 17.19
N THR A 212 9.01 5.27 16.36
CA THR A 212 8.61 3.87 16.36
C THR A 212 9.08 3.20 15.08
N ARG A 213 9.55 1.95 15.18
CA ARG A 213 10.01 1.16 14.04
C ARG A 213 8.94 0.14 13.64
N ALA A 214 9.03 -0.38 12.42
CA ALA A 214 8.12 -1.42 11.95
C ALA A 214 8.33 -2.74 12.70
N ALA A 215 9.59 -3.10 12.96
CA ALA A 215 9.94 -4.35 13.64
C ALA A 215 9.53 -4.35 15.11
N ALA A 216 8.89 -5.44 15.56
CA ALA A 216 8.48 -5.65 16.95
C ALA A 216 9.16 -6.91 17.54
N PRO A 217 10.47 -6.87 17.81
CA PRO A 217 11.22 -8.05 18.21
C PRO A 217 10.82 -8.50 19.63
N GLY A 218 10.49 -9.78 19.79
CA GLY A 218 10.25 -10.35 21.13
C GLY A 218 9.27 -11.52 21.12
N PRO A 219 9.70 -12.74 21.48
CA PRO A 219 8.78 -13.84 21.71
C PRO A 219 7.75 -13.48 22.79
N GLY A 220 6.46 -13.69 22.49
CA GLY A 220 5.35 -13.41 23.42
C GLY A 220 4.63 -12.08 23.18
N ASN A 221 5.12 -11.23 22.28
CA ASN A 221 4.41 -10.04 21.85
C ASN A 221 3.09 -10.42 21.14
N LEU A 222 2.04 -9.62 21.36
CA LEU A 222 0.76 -9.78 20.69
C LEU A 222 0.78 -9.05 19.34
N ALA A 223 0.50 -9.78 18.25
CA ALA A 223 0.25 -9.18 16.95
C ALA A 223 -1.21 -8.71 16.87
N VAL A 224 -1.42 -7.40 16.74
CA VAL A 224 -2.75 -6.78 16.71
C VAL A 224 -2.98 -6.11 15.36
N LEU A 225 -3.99 -6.58 14.64
CA LEU A 225 -4.54 -5.88 13.48
C LEU A 225 -5.67 -4.95 13.94
N PHE A 226 -5.55 -3.65 13.69
CA PHE A 226 -6.59 -2.69 14.02
C PHE A 226 -6.82 -1.69 12.87
N GLY A 227 -8.08 -1.25 12.71
CA GLY A 227 -8.54 -0.45 11.58
C GLY A 227 -9.77 -1.06 10.93
N SER A 228 -9.94 -0.79 9.64
CA SER A 228 -11.08 -1.29 8.86
C SER A 228 -11.07 -2.82 8.73
N THR A 229 -12.24 -3.41 8.53
CA THR A 229 -12.36 -4.85 8.26
C THR A 229 -11.73 -5.21 6.92
N THR A 230 -11.01 -6.34 6.87
CA THR A 230 -10.40 -6.84 5.63
C THR A 230 -11.46 -7.27 4.61
N GLY A 231 -11.57 -6.51 3.51
CA GLY A 231 -12.43 -6.81 2.37
C GLY A 231 -11.71 -7.60 1.26
N ARG A 232 -12.36 -7.70 0.08
CA ARG A 232 -11.78 -8.30 -1.13
C ARG A 232 -11.16 -7.25 -2.05
N ASP A 233 -10.67 -6.17 -1.47
CA ASP A 233 -10.23 -4.98 -2.20
C ASP A 233 -8.78 -5.11 -2.70
N GLY A 234 -8.54 -4.85 -3.99
CA GLY A 234 -7.19 -4.79 -4.55
C GLY A 234 -6.42 -6.12 -4.63
N ILE A 235 -7.09 -7.28 -4.56
CA ILE A 235 -6.44 -8.60 -4.70
C ILE A 235 -5.71 -8.69 -6.05
N GLY A 236 -4.40 -8.97 -6.01
CA GLY A 236 -3.53 -9.02 -7.19
C GLY A 236 -3.04 -7.66 -7.70
N GLY A 237 -3.30 -6.57 -6.96
CA GLY A 237 -2.92 -5.21 -7.34
C GLY A 237 -1.42 -5.03 -7.59
N ALA A 238 -0.57 -5.51 -6.68
CA ALA A 238 0.89 -5.34 -6.77
C ALA A 238 1.56 -6.26 -7.79
N SER A 239 1.13 -7.53 -7.88
CA SER A 239 1.74 -8.53 -8.77
C SER A 239 1.24 -8.48 -10.21
N VAL A 240 -0.06 -8.23 -10.44
CA VAL A 240 -0.66 -8.32 -11.78
C VAL A 240 -0.93 -6.94 -12.38
N LEU A 241 -1.49 -6.01 -11.61
CA LEU A 241 -1.94 -4.72 -12.15
C LEU A 241 -0.84 -3.67 -12.18
N ALA A 242 -0.07 -3.52 -11.09
CA ALA A 242 0.99 -2.52 -10.99
C ALA A 242 2.26 -2.89 -11.78
N SER A 243 2.45 -4.18 -12.07
CA SER A 243 3.62 -4.70 -12.79
C SER A 243 3.40 -4.89 -14.30
N ALA A 244 2.18 -4.65 -14.82
CA ALA A 244 1.86 -4.81 -16.24
C ALA A 244 2.11 -3.52 -17.05
N ALA A 245 2.66 -3.67 -18.27
CA ALA A 245 2.81 -2.57 -19.22
C ALA A 245 1.46 -2.23 -19.88
N PHE A 246 1.15 -0.94 -20.07
CA PHE A 246 -0.10 -0.49 -20.68
C PHE A 246 -0.18 -0.90 -22.17
N GLY A 247 -1.09 -1.81 -22.49
CA GLY A 247 -1.46 -2.15 -23.86
C GLY A 247 -2.57 -1.22 -24.38
N ILE A 248 -2.52 -0.89 -25.67
CA ILE A 248 -3.50 0.00 -26.36
C ILE A 248 -4.93 -0.61 -26.37
N ALA A 249 -5.10 -1.88 -26.00
CA ALA A 249 -6.38 -2.59 -25.95
C ALA A 249 -7.05 -2.67 -24.55
N ASP A 250 -6.41 -2.18 -23.49
CA ASP A 250 -6.91 -2.32 -22.10
C ASP A 250 -7.94 -1.23 -21.70
N ALA A 251 -8.81 -0.83 -22.64
CA ALA A 251 -9.85 0.18 -22.42
C ALA A 251 -11.14 -0.37 -21.77
N ASP A 252 -11.13 -1.62 -21.29
CA ASP A 252 -12.31 -2.26 -20.73
C ASP A 252 -12.47 -1.99 -19.22
N GLY A 253 -13.68 -1.56 -18.83
CA GLY A 253 -14.09 -1.25 -17.46
C GLY A 253 -14.00 -2.38 -16.43
N ALA A 254 -13.43 -3.54 -16.80
CA ALA A 254 -13.21 -4.69 -15.93
C ALA A 254 -12.19 -4.42 -14.80
N LYS A 255 -11.30 -3.44 -14.94
CA LYS A 255 -10.30 -3.07 -13.91
C LYS A 255 -10.79 -1.99 -12.92
N ARG A 256 -11.96 -1.37 -13.13
CA ARG A 256 -12.50 -0.36 -12.20
C ARG A 256 -12.93 -0.92 -10.84
N PRO A 257 -13.53 -2.12 -10.74
CA PRO A 257 -13.95 -2.70 -9.46
C PRO A 257 -12.79 -3.09 -8.53
N THR A 258 -11.54 -3.08 -8.99
CA THR A 258 -10.37 -3.42 -8.17
C THR A 258 -9.71 -2.22 -7.52
N VAL A 259 -10.12 -0.99 -7.87
CA VAL A 259 -9.58 0.23 -7.24
C VAL A 259 -10.20 0.39 -5.85
N GLN A 260 -9.32 0.41 -4.84
CA GLN A 260 -9.69 0.57 -3.44
C GLN A 260 -10.36 1.92 -3.20
N VAL A 261 -11.35 1.96 -2.30
CA VAL A 261 -11.96 3.20 -1.83
C VAL A 261 -11.42 3.49 -0.44
N GLY A 262 -10.78 4.65 -0.28
CA GLY A 262 -10.25 5.05 1.01
C GLY A 262 -11.33 5.62 1.94
N ASP A 263 -11.21 5.34 3.25
CA ASP A 263 -12.02 5.98 4.30
C ASP A 263 -11.15 6.94 5.13
N PRO A 264 -11.07 8.23 4.75
CA PRO A 264 -10.24 9.20 5.47
C PRO A 264 -10.79 9.52 6.88
N PHE A 265 -12.07 9.26 7.15
CA PHE A 265 -12.63 9.51 8.47
C PHE A 265 -12.17 8.44 9.46
N ALA A 266 -12.17 7.17 9.04
CA ALA A 266 -11.56 6.10 9.82
C ALA A 266 -10.05 6.30 9.98
N GLU A 267 -9.35 6.77 8.93
CA GLU A 267 -7.91 7.02 9.03
C GLU A 267 -7.55 8.14 10.01
N LYS A 268 -8.39 9.18 10.12
CA LYS A 268 -8.23 10.18 11.18
C LYS A 268 -8.27 9.55 12.58
N LEU A 269 -9.18 8.61 12.82
CA LEU A 269 -9.24 7.88 14.09
C LEU A 269 -8.00 7.02 14.30
N LEU A 270 -7.51 6.36 13.25
CA LEU A 270 -6.28 5.57 13.30
C LEU A 270 -5.06 6.42 13.64
N ILE A 271 -4.93 7.63 13.07
CA ILE A 271 -3.85 8.56 13.41
C ILE A 271 -3.86 8.88 14.90
N GLU A 272 -5.00 9.30 15.45
CA GLU A 272 -5.06 9.69 16.87
C GLU A 272 -4.79 8.50 17.79
N ALA A 273 -5.39 7.33 17.51
CA ALA A 273 -5.17 6.12 18.29
C ALA A 273 -3.70 5.67 18.25
N SER A 274 -3.08 5.64 17.07
CA SER A 274 -1.70 5.17 16.90
C SER A 274 -0.71 6.09 17.61
N LEU A 275 -0.85 7.41 17.47
CA LEU A 275 0.01 8.37 18.14
C LEU A 275 -0.20 8.38 19.66
N GLU A 276 -1.39 8.05 20.16
CA GLU A 276 -1.62 7.85 21.60
C GLU A 276 -0.95 6.57 22.11
N LEU A 277 -1.12 5.44 21.41
CA LEU A 277 -0.47 4.17 21.76
C LEU A 277 1.07 4.29 21.83
N ILE A 278 1.67 5.03 20.91
CA ILE A 278 3.12 5.29 20.88
C ILE A 278 3.54 6.15 22.07
N ARG A 279 2.85 7.27 22.34
CA ARG A 279 3.17 8.18 23.45
C ARG A 279 3.05 7.48 24.81
N GLU A 280 2.06 6.61 24.96
CA GLU A 280 1.83 5.81 26.19
C GLU A 280 2.73 4.56 26.26
N ARG A 281 3.62 4.34 25.28
CA ARG A 281 4.56 3.20 25.23
C ARG A 281 3.86 1.84 25.28
N LEU A 282 2.74 1.73 24.57
CA LEU A 282 1.91 0.52 24.51
C LEU A 282 2.20 -0.36 23.28
N VAL A 283 3.09 0.07 22.39
CA VAL A 283 3.49 -0.65 21.18
C VAL A 283 4.99 -0.85 21.13
N GLU A 284 5.42 -2.06 20.78
CA GLU A 284 6.83 -2.40 20.55
C GLU A 284 7.26 -2.05 19.12
N GLY A 285 6.32 -2.12 18.17
CA GLY A 285 6.49 -1.73 16.79
C GLY A 285 5.13 -1.49 16.14
N LEU A 286 5.11 -0.76 15.05
CA LEU A 286 3.89 -0.41 14.34
C LEU A 286 4.14 -0.42 12.84
N GLN A 287 3.39 -1.25 12.11
CA GLN A 287 3.55 -1.46 10.67
C GLN A 287 2.26 -1.11 9.93
N ASP A 288 2.38 -0.45 8.78
CA ASP A 288 1.23 -0.16 7.94
C ASP A 288 0.81 -1.40 7.12
N LEU A 289 -0.40 -1.37 6.58
CA LEU A 289 -0.88 -2.38 5.64
C LEU A 289 -1.05 -1.74 4.26
N GLY A 290 -0.01 -1.85 3.45
CA GLY A 290 0.02 -1.42 2.05
C GLY A 290 -0.12 -2.58 1.06
N ALA A 291 0.75 -2.60 0.05
CA ALA A 291 0.83 -3.68 -0.92
C ALA A 291 1.08 -5.04 -0.23
N ALA A 292 0.52 -6.12 -0.80
CA ALA A 292 0.53 -7.47 -0.20
C ALA A 292 -0.16 -7.60 1.18
N GLY A 293 -0.69 -6.51 1.75
CA GLY A 293 -1.53 -6.51 2.94
C GLY A 293 -0.90 -7.28 4.11
N ILE A 294 -1.70 -8.16 4.73
CA ILE A 294 -1.28 -8.95 5.90
C ILE A 294 -0.03 -9.78 5.62
N THR A 295 0.14 -10.31 4.40
CA THR A 295 1.32 -11.11 4.04
C THR A 295 2.62 -10.33 4.22
N CYS A 296 2.67 -9.08 3.74
CA CYS A 296 3.86 -8.22 3.85
C CYS A 296 4.06 -7.77 5.29
N ALA A 297 3.01 -7.16 5.86
CA ALA A 297 3.09 -6.57 7.19
C ALA A 297 3.55 -7.59 8.25
N THR A 298 3.03 -8.82 8.20
CA THR A 298 3.43 -9.87 9.15
C THR A 298 4.83 -10.44 8.90
N ALA A 299 5.27 -10.54 7.64
CA ALA A 299 6.62 -11.01 7.32
C ALA A 299 7.67 -9.97 7.73
N GLU A 300 7.47 -8.70 7.37
CA GLU A 300 8.40 -7.61 7.65
C GLU A 300 8.49 -7.27 9.15
N THR A 301 7.39 -7.42 9.89
CA THR A 301 7.40 -7.19 11.35
C THR A 301 8.14 -8.30 12.10
N ALA A 302 8.20 -9.51 11.53
CA ALA A 302 8.78 -10.70 12.16
C ALA A 302 10.26 -10.95 11.80
N ASP A 303 10.75 -10.35 10.72
CA ASP A 303 12.15 -10.41 10.27
C ASP A 303 13.09 -9.57 11.17
#